data_AF-A0A1J5PS47-F1
#
_entry.id   AF-A0A1J5PS47-F1
#
_cell.length_a   1.000
_cell.length_b   1.000
_cell.length_c   1.000
_cell.angle_alpha   90.00
_cell.angle_beta   90.00
_cell.angle_gamma   90.00
#
_symmetry.space_group_name_H-M   'P 1'
#
loop_
_entity.id
_entity.type
_entity.pdbx_description
1 polymer ?
#
loop_
_entity_poly.entity_id
_entity_poly.type
_entity_poly.pdbx_seq_one_letter_code
_entity_poly.pdbx_strand_id
1 'polypeptide(L)'
;MQAALDDLWDYTGELFMADASDAAMVAAGIAPDPASLQAVWLAEVRAVLEEATLTLPASTYSHKGGKRGAHSEHLGFILADMQFLQRAYPGAVW
;
A
#
# COMPACT_ATOMS: atom_id res chain seq x y z
N MET A 1 -5.76 -6.24 18.69
CA MET A 1 -6.00 -5.10 17.78
C MET A 1 -4.76 -4.21 17.68
N GLN A 2 -4.26 -3.64 18.77
CA GLN A 2 -3.02 -2.83 18.77
C GLN A 2 -1.83 -3.51 18.05
N ALA A 3 -1.54 -4.78 18.38
CA ALA A 3 -0.44 -5.50 17.73
C ALA A 3 -0.54 -5.54 16.20
N ALA A 4 -1.74 -5.78 15.65
CA ALA A 4 -1.95 -5.79 14.21
C ALA A 4 -1.73 -4.41 13.57
N LEU A 5 -2.07 -3.34 14.29
CA LEU A 5 -1.79 -1.97 13.86
C LEU A 5 -0.28 -1.71 13.84
N ASP A 6 0.41 -2.08 14.91
CA ASP A 6 1.86 -1.90 15.05
C ASP A 6 2.62 -2.67 13.96
N ASP A 7 2.21 -3.93 13.68
CA ASP A 7 2.82 -4.80 12.67
C ASP A 7 2.65 -4.29 11.23
N LEU A 8 1.55 -3.61 10.94
CA LEU A 8 1.22 -3.15 9.57
C LEU A 8 1.59 -1.69 9.31
N TRP A 9 1.88 -0.91 10.36
CA TRP A 9 2.06 0.53 10.25
C TRP A 9 3.15 0.95 9.25
N ASP A 10 4.26 0.21 9.24
CA ASP A 10 5.41 0.51 8.39
C ASP A 10 5.10 0.39 6.89
N TYR A 11 3.99 -0.24 6.48
CA TYR A 11 3.57 -0.29 5.08
C TYR A 11 2.78 0.96 4.64
N THR A 12 2.27 1.76 5.57
CA THR A 12 1.43 2.93 5.26
C THR A 12 2.22 4.05 4.58
N GLY A 13 3.54 4.12 4.77
CA GLY A 13 4.37 5.16 4.19
C GLY A 13 4.38 5.16 2.65
N GLU A 14 4.33 3.99 2.01
CA GLU A 14 4.33 3.89 0.54
C GLU A 14 3.07 4.52 -0.09
N LEU A 15 1.97 4.66 0.65
CA LEU A 15 0.73 5.30 0.19
C LEU A 15 0.93 6.75 -0.27
N PHE A 16 1.95 7.43 0.27
CA PHE A 16 2.20 8.86 0.05
C PHE A 16 3.50 9.12 -0.74
N MET A 17 4.15 8.07 -1.23
CA MET A 17 5.37 8.19 -2.03
C MET A 17 5.03 8.29 -3.52
N ALA A 18 5.36 9.43 -4.11
CA ALA A 18 5.25 9.65 -5.55
C ALA A 18 6.44 9.04 -6.32
N ASP A 19 6.15 8.48 -7.50
CA ASP A 19 7.12 8.09 -8.51
C ASP A 19 6.94 8.92 -9.80
N ALA A 20 7.70 8.57 -10.85
CA ALA A 20 7.67 9.30 -12.12
C ALA A 20 6.29 9.24 -12.82
N SER A 21 5.55 8.14 -12.64
CA SER A 21 4.20 8.00 -13.19
C SER A 21 3.24 8.90 -12.44
N ASP A 22 3.31 8.93 -11.10
CA ASP A 22 2.47 9.85 -10.32
C ASP A 22 2.74 11.31 -10.70
N ALA A 23 4.02 11.70 -10.80
CA ALA A 23 4.40 13.06 -11.19
C ALA A 23 3.84 13.46 -12.58
N ALA A 24 3.88 12.55 -13.55
CA ALA A 24 3.30 12.78 -14.87
C ALA A 24 1.77 12.93 -14.81
N MET A 25 1.10 12.11 -14.00
CA MET A 25 -0.35 12.15 -13.84
C MET A 25 -0.83 13.41 -13.12
N VAL A 26 -0.06 13.88 -12.13
CA VAL A 26 -0.29 15.16 -11.45
C VAL A 26 -0.14 16.33 -12.42
N ALA A 27 0.95 16.36 -13.20
CA ALA A 27 1.18 17.40 -14.20
C ALA A 27 0.07 17.45 -15.27
N ALA A 28 -0.50 16.29 -15.61
CA ALA A 28 -1.62 16.18 -16.54
C ALA A 28 -3.00 16.46 -15.90
N GLY A 29 -3.07 16.67 -14.57
CA GLY A 29 -4.33 16.87 -13.85
C GLY A 29 -5.24 15.63 -13.79
N ILE A 30 -4.67 14.43 -13.94
CA ILE A 30 -5.42 13.17 -13.98
C ILE A 30 -5.51 12.52 -12.59
N ALA A 31 -4.45 12.63 -11.79
CA ALA A 31 -4.39 12.08 -10.43
C ALA A 31 -3.85 13.14 -9.44
N PRO A 32 -4.22 13.08 -8.15
CA PRO A 32 -3.64 13.94 -7.14
C PRO A 32 -2.20 13.54 -6.82
N ASP A 33 -1.44 14.46 -6.23
CA ASP A 33 -0.14 14.13 -5.64
C ASP A 33 -0.37 13.21 -4.42
N PRO A 34 0.18 11.98 -4.39
CA PRO A 34 0.05 11.10 -3.22
C PRO A 34 0.43 11.77 -1.90
N ALA A 35 1.46 12.63 -1.89
CA ALA A 35 1.89 13.31 -0.67
C ALA A 35 0.82 14.25 -0.10
N SER A 36 -0.02 14.83 -0.97
CA SER A 36 -1.11 15.72 -0.55
C SER A 36 -2.21 15.01 0.26
N LEU A 37 -2.31 13.68 0.12
CA LEU A 37 -3.32 12.87 0.81
C LEU A 37 -2.94 12.53 2.25
N GLN A 38 -1.66 12.66 2.63
CA GLN A 38 -1.15 12.18 3.91
C GLN A 38 -1.83 12.87 5.11
N ALA A 39 -2.01 14.19 5.04
CA ALA A 39 -2.58 14.96 6.15
C ALA A 39 -4.04 14.56 6.42
N VAL A 40 -4.84 14.42 5.36
CA VAL A 40 -6.26 14.05 5.50
C VAL A 40 -6.40 12.61 5.96
N TRP A 41 -5.59 11.69 5.41
CA TRP A 41 -5.58 10.29 5.84
C TRP A 41 -5.18 10.14 7.31
N LEU A 42 -4.14 10.84 7.75
CA LEU A 42 -3.66 10.74 9.13
C LEU A 42 -4.68 11.30 10.13
N ALA A 43 -5.43 12.34 9.76
CA ALA A 43 -6.51 12.89 10.59
C ALA A 43 -7.62 11.86 10.80
N GLU A 44 -8.08 11.21 9.71
CA GLU A 44 -9.11 10.17 9.78
C GLU A 44 -8.64 8.95 10.58
N VAL A 45 -7.43 8.45 10.29
CA VAL A 45 -6.88 7.30 11.00
C VAL A 45 -6.73 7.60 12.48
N ARG A 46 -6.25 8.80 12.85
CA ARG A 46 -6.14 9.21 14.26
C ARG A 46 -7.50 9.19 14.96
N ALA A 47 -8.53 9.76 14.34
CA ALA A 47 -9.87 9.80 14.93
C ALA A 47 -10.43 8.39 15.18
N VAL A 48 -10.28 7.49 14.19
CA VAL A 48 -10.72 6.09 14.32
C VAL A 48 -9.94 5.35 15.40
N LEU A 49 -8.62 5.55 15.48
CA LEU A 49 -7.78 4.90 16.49
C LEU A 49 -8.13 5.40 17.90
N GLU A 50 -8.40 6.70 18.07
CA GLU A 50 -8.82 7.28 19.35
C GLU A 50 -10.17 6.71 19.81
N GLU A 51 -11.17 6.65 18.91
CA GLU A 51 -12.47 6.02 19.17
C GLU A 51 -12.31 4.54 19.55
N ALA A 52 -11.40 3.83 18.87
CA ALA A 52 -11.09 2.43 19.16
C ALA A 52 -10.22 2.23 20.41
N THR A 53 -9.83 3.30 21.12
CA THR A 53 -8.93 3.28 22.30
C THR A 53 -7.53 2.71 21.99
N LEU A 54 -7.06 2.89 20.76
CA LEU A 54 -5.77 2.45 20.27
C LEU A 54 -4.76 3.60 20.22
N THR A 55 -3.48 3.24 20.26
CA THR A 55 -2.36 4.18 20.17
C THR A 55 -1.85 4.25 18.75
N LEU A 56 -1.62 5.46 18.25
CA LEU A 56 -0.95 5.69 16.97
C LEU A 56 0.52 5.22 17.06
N PRO A 57 0.98 4.32 16.18
CA PRO A 57 2.39 3.88 16.21
C PRO A 57 3.36 5.03 15.91
N ALA A 58 4.51 5.02 16.59
CA ALA A 58 5.53 6.08 16.50
C ALA A 58 6.64 5.81 15.48
N SER A 59 6.55 4.70 14.73
CA SER A 59 7.57 4.32 13.76
C SER A 59 7.75 5.38 12.67
N THR A 60 8.99 5.73 12.38
CA THR A 60 9.38 6.60 11.26
C THR A 60 9.92 5.80 10.07
N TYR A 61 10.04 4.47 10.22
CA TYR A 61 10.44 3.59 9.13
C TYR A 61 9.25 3.35 8.20
N SER A 62 9.54 3.08 6.92
CA SER A 62 8.51 2.68 5.98
C SER A 62 9.05 1.71 4.95
N HIS A 63 8.34 0.59 4.77
CA HIS A 63 8.51 -0.27 3.61
C HIS A 63 8.14 0.50 2.33
N LYS A 64 8.87 0.20 1.26
CA LYS A 64 8.65 0.76 -0.08
C LYS A 64 9.21 -0.18 -1.14
N GLY A 65 8.65 -0.13 -2.34
CA GLY A 65 9.12 -0.95 -3.46
C GLY A 65 8.00 -1.59 -4.26
N GLY A 66 6.78 -1.71 -3.71
CA GLY A 66 5.64 -2.33 -4.36
C GLY A 66 5.33 -1.69 -5.70
N LYS A 67 5.37 -0.35 -5.81
CA LYS A 67 5.15 0.38 -7.07
C LYS A 67 6.23 0.11 -8.13
N ARG A 68 7.38 -0.42 -7.74
CA ARG A 68 8.53 -0.72 -8.60
C ARG A 68 8.79 -2.22 -8.78
N GLY A 69 7.85 -3.07 -8.37
CA GLY A 69 7.99 -4.53 -8.48
C GLY A 69 8.88 -5.18 -7.42
N ALA A 70 9.35 -4.42 -6.42
CA ALA A 70 10.11 -4.95 -5.28
C ALA A 70 9.17 -5.23 -4.11
N HIS A 71 8.51 -6.38 -4.16
CA HIS A 71 7.52 -6.82 -3.18
C HIS A 71 8.15 -7.56 -2.00
N SER A 72 7.36 -7.76 -0.93
CA SER A 72 7.70 -8.73 0.11
C SER A 72 7.70 -10.16 -0.46
N GLU A 73 8.26 -11.09 0.31
CA GLU A 73 8.26 -12.53 0.01
C GLU A 73 6.85 -13.12 -0.19
N HIS A 74 5.82 -12.46 0.34
CA HIS A 74 4.43 -12.94 0.26
C HIS A 74 3.89 -12.99 -1.17
N LEU A 75 4.21 -12.00 -2.02
CA LEU A 75 3.57 -11.91 -3.33
C LEU A 75 3.90 -13.11 -4.23
N GLY A 76 5.11 -13.66 -4.11
CA GLY A 76 5.53 -14.83 -4.89
C GLY A 76 4.59 -16.04 -4.69
N PHE A 77 4.25 -16.34 -3.43
CA PHE A 77 3.32 -17.43 -3.10
C PHE A 77 1.91 -17.15 -3.58
N ILE A 78 1.41 -15.92 -3.38
CA ILE A 78 0.08 -15.52 -3.83
C ILE A 78 -0.06 -15.69 -5.34
N LEU A 79 0.93 -15.24 -6.12
CA LEU A 79 0.89 -15.34 -7.57
C LEU A 79 1.05 -16.79 -8.05
N ALA A 80 1.84 -17.61 -7.36
CA ALA A 80 1.98 -19.03 -7.69
C ALA A 80 0.62 -19.75 -7.63
N ASP A 81 -0.14 -19.54 -6.55
CA ASP A 81 -1.46 -20.13 -6.37
C ASP A 81 -2.49 -19.51 -7.32
N MET A 82 -2.55 -18.18 -7.39
CA MET A 82 -3.53 -17.46 -8.20
C MET A 82 -3.39 -17.74 -9.70
N GLN A 83 -2.15 -17.96 -10.18
CA GLN A 83 -1.87 -18.09 -11.60
C GLN A 83 -1.67 -19.55 -12.03
N PHE A 84 -1.82 -20.53 -11.13
CA PHE A 84 -1.54 -21.93 -11.44
C PHE A 84 -2.26 -22.39 -12.72
N LEU A 85 -3.60 -22.25 -12.77
CA LEU A 85 -4.39 -22.77 -13.89
C LEU A 85 -4.04 -22.08 -15.21
N GLN A 86 -3.90 -20.74 -15.21
CA GLN A 86 -3.52 -19.98 -16.40
C GLN A 86 -2.11 -20.30 -16.89
N ARG A 87 -1.16 -20.59 -15.98
CA ARG A 87 0.19 -21.00 -16.36
C ARG A 87 0.25 -22.45 -16.86
N ALA A 88 -0.60 -23.33 -16.33
CA ALA A 88 -0.68 -24.72 -16.77
C ALA A 88 -1.39 -24.89 -18.14
N TYR A 89 -2.41 -24.05 -18.42
CA TYR A 89 -3.23 -24.11 -19.64
C TYR A 89 -3.34 -22.73 -20.31
N PRO A 90 -2.25 -22.19 -20.87
CA PRO A 90 -2.25 -20.85 -21.45
C PRO A 90 -3.18 -20.76 -22.68
N GLY A 91 -3.97 -19.69 -22.75
CA GLY A 91 -4.86 -19.41 -23.88
C GLY A 91 -6.18 -20.20 -23.88
N ALA A 92 -6.44 -21.00 -22.85
CA ALA A 92 -7.74 -21.62 -22.65
C ALA A 92 -8.83 -20.57 -22.33
N VAL A 93 -10.06 -20.85 -22.74
CA VAL A 93 -11.23 -20.01 -22.50
C VAL A 93 -12.02 -20.61 -21.34
N TRP A 94 -12.40 -19.76 -20.38
CA TRP A 94 -13.12 -20.12 -19.16
C TRP A 94 -14.27 -19.14 -18.93
#